data_AF-A0A535WW53-F1
#
_entry.id   AF-A0A535WW53-F1
#
_cell.length_a   1.000
_cell.length_b   1.000
_cell.length_c   1.000
_cell.angle_alpha   90.00
_cell.angle_beta   90.00
_cell.angle_gamma   90.00
#
_symmetry.space_group_name_H-M   'P 1'
#
loop_
_entity.id
_entity.type
_entity.pdbx_description
1 polymer ?
#
loop_
_entity_poly.entity_id
_entity_poly.type
_entity_poly.pdbx_seq_one_letter_code
_entity_poly.pdbx_strand_id
1 'polypeptide(L)' 'SPYNTRIHAGLPPGPISNPGKAALAACINPPKTNFLFYFTDRQGTTHFETNEQDFERDKQQYGVSGS' A
#
# COMPACT_ATOMS: atom_id res chain seq x y z
N SER A 1 16.49 -3.19 11.95
CA SER A 1 15.36 -3.03 12.89
C SER A 1 14.33 -4.10 12.59
N PRO A 2 13.78 -4.82 13.58
CA PRO A 2 12.76 -5.85 13.38
C PRO A 2 11.43 -5.31 12.78
N TYR A 3 11.26 -3.99 12.71
CA TYR A 3 10.10 -3.33 12.10
C TYR A 3 10.27 -3.04 10.59
N ASN A 4 11.43 -3.31 9.97
CA ASN A 4 11.65 -3.03 8.55
C ASN A 4 11.07 -4.13 7.65
N THR A 5 9.86 -3.90 7.15
CA THR A 5 9.13 -4.82 6.25
C THR A 5 9.73 -4.98 4.86
N ARG A 6 10.73 -4.16 4.48
CA ARG A 6 11.52 -4.39 3.25
C ARG A 6 12.57 -5.48 3.40
N ILE A 7 12.97 -5.80 4.63
CA ILE A 7 14.02 -6.79 4.95
C ILE A 7 13.41 -8.04 5.58
N HIS A 8 12.38 -7.88 6.41
CA HIS A 8 11.71 -8.97 7.11
C HIS A 8 10.30 -9.17 6.54
N ALA A 9 10.00 -10.38 6.07
CA ALA A 9 8.69 -10.72 5.55
C ALA A 9 7.66 -10.88 6.68
N GLY A 10 6.39 -10.58 6.38
CA GLY A 10 5.28 -10.66 7.33
C GLY A 10 5.04 -9.37 8.11
N LEU A 11 4.22 -9.47 9.16
CA LEU A 11 3.89 -8.34 10.02
C LEU A 11 5.03 -8.04 11.01
N PRO A 12 5.27 -6.77 11.38
CA PRO A 12 6.22 -6.42 12.42
C PRO A 12 5.78 -7.00 13.79
N PRO A 13 6.68 -7.06 14.80
CA PRO A 13 6.38 -7.63 16.12
C PRO A 13 5.25 -6.93 16.90
N GLY A 14 4.92 -5.69 16.54
CA GLY A 14 3.87 -4.90 17.18
C GLY A 14 3.36 -3.78 16.28
N PRO A 15 2.28 -3.09 16.67
CA PRO A 15 1.73 -1.96 15.92
C PRO A 15 2.72 -0.80 15.90
N ILE A 16 2.73 -0.05 14.79
CA ILE A 16 3.56 1.15 14.63
C ILE A 16 2.85 2.44 15.05
N SER A 17 1.53 2.39 15.23
CA SER A 17 0.68 3.53 15.58
C SER A 17 -0.64 3.07 16.19
N ASN A 18 -1.48 4.03 16.62
CA ASN A 18 -2.82 3.77 17.13
C ASN A 18 -3.85 3.90 15.99
N PRO A 19 -4.36 2.79 15.40
CA PRO A 19 -5.28 2.84 14.28
C PRO A 19 -6.66 3.35 14.71
N GLY A 20 -7.28 4.19 13.87
CA GLY A 20 -8.67 4.61 14.04
C GLY A 20 -9.67 3.51 13.69
N LYS A 21 -10.95 3.73 14.02
CA LYS A 21 -12.04 2.76 13.77
C LYS A 21 -12.13 2.30 12.32
N ALA A 22 -11.93 3.21 11.36
CA ALA A 22 -11.98 2.89 9.93
C ALA A 22 -10.87 1.91 9.52
N ALA A 23 -9.65 2.11 10.02
CA ALA A 23 -8.53 1.22 9.75
C ALA A 23 -8.77 -0.18 10.33
N LEU A 24 -9.27 -0.26 11.57
CA LEU A 24 -9.64 -1.53 12.20
C LEU A 24 -10.73 -2.27 11.41
N ALA A 25 -11.77 -1.57 10.96
CA ALA A 25 -12.83 -2.16 10.15
C ALA A 25 -12.31 -2.72 8.81
N ALA A 26 -11.39 -2.00 8.15
CA ALA A 26 -10.76 -2.44 6.91
C ALA A 26 -9.87 -3.69 7.10
N CYS A 27 -9.16 -3.79 8.23
CA CYS A 27 -8.39 -4.99 8.57
C CYS A 27 -9.27 -6.22 8.81
N ILE A 28 -10.45 -6.04 9.44
CA ILE A 28 -11.38 -7.14 9.74
C ILE A 28 -12.16 -7.58 8.49
N ASN A 29 -12.58 -6.64 7.66
CA ASN A 29 -13.40 -6.89 6.48
C ASN A 29 -12.73 -6.32 5.21
N PRO A 30 -11.62 -6.90 4.74
CA PRO A 30 -10.96 -6.43 3.54
C PRO A 30 -11.81 -6.73 2.28
N PRO A 31 -11.77 -5.87 1.26
CA PRO A 31 -12.36 -6.19 -0.03
C PRO A 31 -11.62 -7.37 -0.67
N LYS A 32 -12.36 -8.25 -1.35
CA LYS A 32 -11.75 -9.36 -2.11
C LYS A 32 -11.21 -8.81 -3.43
N THR A 33 -9.90 -8.62 -3.50
CA THR A 33 -9.21 -8.12 -4.70
C THR A 33 -7.92 -8.90 -4.92
N ASN A 34 -7.35 -8.81 -6.12
CA ASN A 34 -6.06 -9.38 -6.48
C ASN A 34 -4.96 -8.30 -6.53
N PHE A 35 -5.21 -7.11 -5.98
CA PHE A 35 -4.25 -6.02 -6.03
C PHE A 35 -3.05 -6.31 -5.13
N LEU A 36 -1.85 -6.10 -5.66
CA LEU A 36 -0.58 -6.32 -4.98
C LEU A 36 0.22 -5.02 -4.83
N PHE A 37 0.02 -4.07 -5.74
CA PHE A 37 0.74 -2.80 -5.78
C PHE A 37 -0.23 -1.63 -5.69
N TYR A 38 0.22 -0.54 -5.08
CA TYR A 38 -0.52 0.71 -5.06
C TYR A 38 0.42 1.90 -5.00
N PHE A 39 0.02 3.03 -5.58
CA PHE A 39 0.69 4.33 -5.40
C PHE A 39 -0.34 5.45 -5.43
N THR A 40 0.02 6.60 -4.86
CA THR A 40 -0.80 7.81 -4.94
C THR A 40 -0.14 8.79 -5.89
N ASP A 41 -0.87 9.32 -6.86
CA ASP A 41 -0.37 10.33 -7.78
C ASP A 41 -0.30 11.73 -7.15
N ARG A 42 0.24 12.71 -7.88
CA ARG A 42 0.36 14.09 -7.38
C ARG A 42 -0.98 14.81 -7.22
N GLN A 43 -2.04 14.29 -7.83
CA GLN A 43 -3.40 14.79 -7.74
C GLN A 43 -4.14 14.19 -6.53
N GLY A 44 -3.53 13.22 -5.84
CA GLY A 44 -4.09 12.56 -4.66
C GLY A 44 -4.92 11.31 -4.97
N THR A 45 -4.92 10.84 -6.21
CA THR A 45 -5.61 9.60 -6.61
C THR A 45 -4.74 8.40 -6.29
N THR A 46 -5.30 7.39 -5.63
CA THR A 46 -4.62 6.11 -5.40
C THR A 46 -4.96 5.12 -6.51
N HIS A 47 -3.93 4.64 -7.19
CA HIS A 47 -4.00 3.62 -8.23
C HIS A 47 -3.60 2.25 -7.65
N PHE A 48 -4.19 1.17 -8.16
CA PHE A 48 -4.01 -0.19 -7.64
C PHE A 48 -3.77 -1.17 -8.78
N GLU A 49 -2.72 -1.98 -8.67
CA GLU A 49 -2.30 -2.90 -9.72
C GLU A 49 -2.07 -4.32 -9.22
N THR A 50 -2.26 -5.28 -10.13
CA THR A 50 -2.12 -6.72 -9.83
C THR A 50 -0.72 -7.26 -10.15
N ASN A 51 0.08 -6.53 -10.93
CA ASN A 51 1.42 -6.92 -11.34
C ASN A 51 2.36 -5.71 -11.44
N GLU A 52 3.66 -5.99 -11.44
CA GLU A 52 4.73 -4.98 -11.42
C GLU A 52 4.83 -4.19 -12.73
N GLN A 53 4.52 -4.82 -13.88
CA GLN A 53 4.65 -4.16 -15.18
C GLN A 53 3.64 -3.02 -15.33
N ASP A 54 2.38 -3.28 -14.96
CA ASP A 54 1.33 -2.26 -14.95
C ASP A 54 1.63 -1.17 -13.92
N PHE A 55 2.11 -1.55 -12.74
CA PHE A 55 2.50 -0.62 -11.69
C PHE A 55 3.58 0.37 -12.14
N GLU A 56 4.66 -0.11 -12.78
CA GLU A 56 5.73 0.77 -13.25
C GLU A 56 5.31 1.63 -14.44
N ARG A 57 4.48 1.10 -15.35
CA ARG A 57 3.90 1.89 -16.44
C ARG A 57 3.06 3.04 -15.90
N ASP A 58 2.15 2.76 -14.98
CA ASP A 58 1.20 3.74 -14.47
C ASP A 58 1.91 4.80 -13.61
N LYS A 59 2.94 4.42 -12.85
CA LYS A 59 3.81 5.39 -12.17
C LYS A 59 4.48 6.37 -13.12
N GLN A 60 4.93 5.91 -14.29
CA GLN A 60 5.53 6.78 -15.31
C GLN A 60 4.50 7.71 -15.93
N GLN A 61 3.27 7.22 -16.13
CA GLN A 61 2.17 7.97 -16.72
C GLN A 61 1.60 9.04 -15.79
N TYR A 62 1.31 8.70 -14.54
CA TYR A 62 0.61 9.57 -13.59
C TYR A 62 1.58 10.31 -12.64
N GLY A 63 2.81 9.82 -12.49
CA GLY A 63 3.74 10.31 -11.48
C GLY A 63 3.34 9.88 -10.06
N VAL A 64 4.27 10.02 -9.12
CA VAL A 64 4.06 9.61 -7.72
C VAL A 64 4.11 10.81 -6.78
N SER A 65 3.20 10.83 -5.82
CA SER A 65 3.22 11.76 -4.68
C SER A 65 4.44 11.46 -3.81
N GLY A 66 5.42 12.37 -3.81
CA GLY A 66 6.62 12.28 -2.97
C GLY A 66 7.96 12.21 -3.70
N SER A 67 7.96 12.41 -5.04
CA SER A 67 9.19 12.58 -5.86
C SER A 67 9.28 13.98 -6.45
#